data_AF-A0A1Q6EKE0-F1
#
_entry.id   AF-A0A1Q6EKE0-F1
#
_cell.length_a   1.000
_cell.length_b   1.000
_cell.length_c   1.000
_cell.angle_alpha   90.00
_cell.angle_beta   90.00
_cell.angle_gamma   90.00
#
_symmetry.space_group_name_H-M   'P 1'
#
loop_
_entity.id
_entity.type
_entity.pdbx_description
1 polymer ?
#
loop_
_entity_poly.entity_id
_entity_poly.type
_entity_poly.pdbx_seq_one_letter_code
_entity_poly.pdbx_strand_id
1 'polypeptide(L)' 'MDNTFEFLVEYITAKVVEWLIRDKNIGLEEALLLFHNSETFNKLCEHKTDMYIESPAYIYEILKEELKRGTIRGLSD' A
#
# COMPACT_ATOMS: atom_id res chain seq x y z
N MET A 1 3.31 -18.04 14.86
CA MET A 1 2.13 -17.45 14.22
C MET A 1 2.52 -16.18 13.46
N ASP A 2 3.45 -15.38 13.98
CA ASP A 2 3.90 -14.11 13.37
C ASP A 2 4.49 -14.24 11.95
N ASN A 3 5.21 -15.34 11.66
CA ASN A 3 5.78 -15.57 10.32
C ASN A 3 4.72 -15.58 9.19
N THR A 4 3.49 -16.05 9.45
CA THR A 4 2.42 -16.02 8.43
C THR A 4 1.94 -14.60 8.18
N PHE A 5 1.85 -13.76 9.21
CA PHE A 5 1.47 -12.37 9.07
C PHE A 5 2.51 -11.58 8.28
N GLU A 6 3.78 -11.69 8.67
CA GLU A 6 4.91 -11.06 7.97
C GLU A 6 4.95 -11.47 6.51
N PHE A 7 4.82 -12.77 6.21
CA PHE A 7 4.77 -13.28 4.85
C PHE A 7 3.61 -12.68 4.03
N LEU A 8 2.41 -12.55 4.62
CA LEU A 8 1.25 -12.00 3.91
C LEU A 8 1.41 -10.50 3.64
N VAL A 9 1.93 -9.73 4.61
CA VAL A 9 2.26 -8.31 4.43
C VAL A 9 3.30 -8.13 3.34
N GLU A 10 4.38 -8.93 3.34
CA GLU A 10 5.43 -8.89 2.31
C GLU A 10 4.88 -9.27 0.93
N TYR A 11 4.06 -10.32 0.84
CA TYR A 11 3.43 -10.75 -0.40
C TYR A 11 2.53 -9.67 -1.00
N ILE A 12 1.68 -9.04 -0.19
CA ILE A 12 0.82 -7.94 -0.61
C ILE A 12 1.68 -6.74 -1.04
N THR A 13 2.72 -6.41 -0.28
CA THR A 13 3.65 -5.31 -0.58
C THR A 13 4.31 -5.50 -1.94
N ALA A 14 4.84 -6.69 -2.21
CA ALA A 14 5.46 -7.00 -3.50
C ALA A 14 4.48 -6.81 -4.68
N LYS A 15 3.23 -7.24 -4.52
CA LYS A 15 2.20 -7.13 -5.56
C LYS A 15 1.74 -5.69 -5.79
N VAL A 16 1.52 -4.94 -4.72
CA VAL A 16 1.12 -3.53 -4.81
C VAL A 16 2.22 -2.69 -5.45
N VAL A 17 3.48 -2.91 -5.07
CA VAL A 17 4.64 -2.21 -5.64
C VAL A 17 4.82 -2.56 -7.12
N GLU A 18 4.69 -3.83 -7.51
CA GLU A 18 4.70 -4.27 -8.92
C GLU A 18 3.66 -3.48 -9.75
N TRP A 19 2.43 -3.32 -9.25
CA TRP A 19 1.39 -2.58 -9.95
C TRP A 19 1.59 -1.07 -9.92
N LEU A 20 2.13 -0.50 -8.85
CA LEU A 20 2.51 0.92 -8.83
C LEU A 20 3.54 1.24 -9.91
N ILE A 21 4.60 0.42 -10.03
CA ILE A 21 5.62 0.57 -11.07
C ILE A 21 4.98 0.56 -12.45
N ARG A 22 4.13 -0.43 -12.73
CA ARG A 22 3.47 -0.58 -14.04
C ARG A 22 2.49 0.54 -14.34
N ASP A 23 1.60 0.85 -13.40
CA ASP A 23 0.44 1.71 -13.66
C ASP A 23 0.81 3.21 -13.57
N LYS A 24 1.84 3.58 -12.80
CA LYS A 24 2.35 4.97 -12.71
C LYS A 24 3.64 5.21 -13.51
N ASN A 25 4.26 4.16 -14.05
CA ASN A 25 5.53 4.24 -14.77
C ASN A 25 6.65 4.89 -13.93
N ILE A 26 6.79 4.45 -12.68
CA ILE A 26 7.77 4.94 -11.70
C ILE A 26 8.79 3.85 -11.34
N GLY A 27 9.93 4.26 -10.78
CA GLY A 27 10.97 3.33 -10.32
C GLY A 27 10.56 2.55 -9.06
N LEU A 28 11.26 1.46 -8.77
CA LEU A 28 11.04 0.64 -7.57
C LEU A 28 11.13 1.45 -6.27
N GLU A 29 12.15 2.29 -6.15
CA GLU A 29 12.36 3.14 -4.97
C GLU A 29 11.18 4.09 -4.75
N GLU A 30 10.71 4.75 -5.81
CA GLU A 30 9.56 5.66 -5.74
C GLU A 30 8.26 4.91 -5.41
N ALA A 31 8.05 3.72 -5.98
CA ALA A 31 6.88 2.90 -5.68
C ALA A 31 6.86 2.42 -4.22
N LEU A 32 8.03 2.00 -3.69
CA LEU A 32 8.19 1.63 -2.28
C LEU A 32 7.93 2.83 -1.37
N LEU A 33 8.53 3.99 -1.65
CA LEU A 33 8.31 5.21 -0.89
C LEU A 33 6.84 5.62 -0.89
N LEU A 34 6.17 5.54 -2.04
CA LEU A 34 4.75 5.87 -2.15
C LEU A 34 3.88 4.92 -1.32
N PHE A 35 4.13 3.61 -1.40
CA PHE A 35 3.33 2.64 -0.66
C PHE A 35 3.62 2.67 0.84
N HIS A 36 4.89 2.64 1.26
CA HIS A 36 5.25 2.62 2.68
C HIS A 36 4.82 3.88 3.44
N ASN A 37 4.66 5.03 2.76
CA ASN A 37 4.17 6.26 3.37
C ASN A 37 2.63 6.39 3.33
N SER A 38 1.90 5.38 2.85
CA SER A 38 0.44 5.40 2.75
C SER A 38 -0.25 4.98 4.05
N GLU A 39 -1.43 5.54 4.30
CA GLU A 39 -2.34 5.05 5.35
C GLU A 39 -2.74 3.59 5.10
N THR A 40 -2.89 3.22 3.83
CA THR A 40 -3.15 1.85 3.39
C THR A 40 -2.09 0.88 3.91
N PHE A 41 -0.81 1.20 3.78
CA PHE A 41 0.29 0.36 4.29
C PHE A 41 0.32 0.32 5.81
N ASN A 42 0.10 1.46 6.48
CA ASN A 42 0.00 1.47 7.95
C ASN A 42 -1.08 0.51 8.45
N LYS A 43 -2.26 0.50 7.82
CA LYS A 43 -3.34 -0.42 8.17
C LYS A 43 -3.04 -1.87 7.80
N LEU A 44 -2.36 -2.12 6.68
CA LEU A 44 -1.90 -3.47 6.29
C LEU A 44 -1.00 -4.09 7.38
N CYS A 45 -0.14 -3.27 7.99
CA CYS A 45 0.77 -3.68 9.08
C CYS A 45 0.08 -3.80 10.46
N GLU A 46 -1.22 -3.53 10.57
CA GLU A 46 -1.97 -3.65 11.82
C GLU A 46 -2.85 -4.91 11.82
N HIS A 47 -2.50 -5.92 12.63
CA HIS A 47 -3.27 -7.17 12.76
C HIS A 47 -4.79 -6.97 12.94
N LYS A 48 -5.18 -5.96 13.70
CA LYS A 48 -6.60 -5.67 14.04
C LYS A 48 -7.45 -5.23 12.83
N THR A 49 -6.84 -4.89 11.70
CA THR A 49 -7.57 -4.44 10.50
C THR A 49 -7.96 -5.59 9.59
N ASP A 50 -7.38 -6.78 9.80
CA ASP A 50 -7.50 -7.95 8.93
C ASP A 50 -7.14 -7.67 7.45
N MET A 51 -6.48 -6.56 7.13
CA MET A 51 -6.11 -6.25 5.74
C MET A 51 -5.09 -7.23 5.15
N TYR A 52 -4.29 -7.89 5.98
CA TYR A 52 -3.30 -8.88 5.54
C TYR A 52 -3.92 -10.20 5.04
N ILE A 53 -5.19 -10.49 5.35
CA ILE A 53 -5.90 -11.67 4.82
C ILE A 53 -6.66 -11.36 3.52
N GLU A 54 -6.71 -10.09 3.12
CA GLU A 54 -7.38 -9.67 1.89
C GLU A 54 -6.50 -9.86 0.65
N SER A 55 -7.15 -9.84 -0.53
CA SER A 55 -6.41 -9.93 -1.78
C SER A 55 -5.54 -8.69 -2.01
N PRO A 56 -4.33 -8.82 -2.61
CA PRO A 56 -3.52 -7.64 -2.96
C PRO A 56 -4.28 -6.64 -3.84
N ALA A 57 -5.18 -7.11 -4.71
CA ALA A 57 -6.01 -6.26 -5.57
C ALA A 57 -6.91 -5.32 -4.75
N TYR A 58 -7.53 -5.84 -3.69
CA TYR A 58 -8.35 -5.03 -2.78
C TYR A 58 -7.52 -3.94 -2.09
N ILE A 59 -6.34 -4.29 -1.59
CA ILE A 59 -5.40 -3.34 -0.99
C ILE A 59 -4.97 -2.26 -1.99
N TYR A 60 -4.74 -2.65 -3.25
CA TYR A 60 -4.39 -1.70 -4.30
C TYR A 60 -5.53 -0.73 -4.66
N GLU A 61 -6.79 -1.19 -4.65
CA GLU A 61 -7.92 -0.28 -4.83
C GLU A 61 -8.04 0.73 -3.69
N ILE A 62 -7.85 0.32 -2.43
CA ILE A 62 -7.83 1.23 -1.29
C ILE A 62 -6.71 2.28 -1.46
N LEU A 63 -5.51 1.83 -1.82
CA LEU A 63 -4.39 2.75 -2.08
C LEU A 63 -4.73 3.74 -3.20
N LYS A 64 -5.33 3.28 -4.30
CA LYS A 64 -5.74 4.18 -5.40
C LYS A 64 -6.76 5.22 -4.94
N GLU A 65 -7.72 4.83 -4.10
CA GLU A 65 -8.67 5.77 -3.51
C GLU A 65 -8.00 6.76 -2.55
N GLU A 66 -7.06 6.31 -1.72
CA GLU A 66 -6.24 7.17 -0.87
C GLU A 66 -5.48 8.22 -1.70
N LEU A 67 -4.79 7.80 -2.77
CA LEU A 67 -4.03 8.68 -3.64
C LEU A 67 -4.92 9.69 -4.38
N LYS A 68 -6.13 9.30 -4.79
CA LYS A 68 -7.12 10.21 -5.39
C LYS A 68 -7.60 11.28 -4.38
N ARG A 69 -7.77 10.90 -3.12
CA ARG A 69 -8.21 11.80 -2.04
C ARG A 69 -7.08 12.69 -1.50
N GLY A 70 -5.83 12.25 -1.65
CA GLY A 70 -4.64 12.80 -0.98
C GLY A 70 -3.65 13.59 -1.84
N THR A 71 -4.01 14.11 -3.01
CA THR A 71 -3.19 15.15 -3.70
C THR A 71 -3.46 16.56 -3.14
N ILE A 72 -3.79 16.68 -1.84
CA ILE A 72 -3.85 17.94 -1.09
C ILE A 72 -3.17 17.74 0.26
N ARG A 73 -1.84 17.65 0.25
CA ARG A 73 -1.01 18.08 1.39
C ARG A 73 -0.17 19.24 0.88
N GLY A 74 -0.65 20.48 1.11
CA GLY A 74 0.13 21.69 0.81
C GLY A 74 -0.59 23.01 0.54
N LEU A 75 -1.93 23.10 0.64
CA LEU A 75 -2.63 24.40 0.61
C LEU A 75 -3.60 24.48 1.79
N SER A 76 -3.05 24.80 2.94
CA SER A 76 -3.75 25.42 4.06
C SER A 76 -2.71 26.28 4.76
N ASP A 77 -2.83 27.58 4.53
CA ASP A 77 -2.16 28.78 5.07
C ASP A 77 -1.04 28.63 6.13
#